data_AF-A0A9Q0Y6G1-F1
#
_entry.id   AF-A0A9Q0Y6G1-F1
#
_cell.length_a   1.000
_cell.length_b   1.000
_cell.length_c   1.000
_cell.angle_alpha   90.00
_cell.angle_beta   90.00
_cell.angle_gamma   90.00
#
_symmetry.space_group_name_H-M   'P 1'
#
loop_
_entity.id
_entity.type
_entity.pdbx_description
1 polymer ?
#
loop_
_entity_poly.entity_id
_entity_poly.type
_entity_poly.pdbx_seq_one_letter_code
_entity_poly.pdbx_strand_id
1 'polypeptide(L)'
;MLESRAIHILTSLAERGPYVPYTGQVSSMNILKARKTYEHLLQDCLSERSGSNQDHNGNSSHLVGLVGCYTLFQYLTLGIDSAVSIYRHIFEKLGEKLGDQGDDTLLEPIMLMHASLLQYHMKKSVYPLNPLRQALLEALKRYPSNQYLWRAYIRIQSKSHHASKTRRFFDSVTRTTKLLEPWLFAIQAEQMRKKLVESVQRGATGDVYSTIPETGLTNRIKALFEHAIETENGAHCPLLWRLYIYFMVSLGNKEKSKGMFYRALQNCPWAKVLYMDAIEYFPDELQEILDLMAEKELRVRLPIEELELLLED
;
A
#
# COMPACT_ATOMS: atom_id res chain seq x y z
N MET A 1 -12.29 -31.11 -2.40
CA MET A 1 -11.18 -31.73 -3.17
C MET A 1 -9.87 -30.93 -3.07
N LEU A 2 -9.84 -29.64 -3.41
CA LEU A 2 -8.62 -28.81 -3.30
C LEU A 2 -8.15 -28.61 -1.84
N GLU A 3 -9.07 -28.30 -0.93
CA GLU A 3 -8.77 -28.12 0.50
C GLU A 3 -8.22 -29.41 1.13
N SER A 4 -8.81 -30.56 0.81
CA SER A 4 -8.36 -31.87 1.30
C SER A 4 -6.95 -32.24 0.83
N ARG A 5 -6.57 -31.87 -0.41
CA ARG A 5 -5.21 -32.03 -0.92
C ARG A 5 -4.21 -31.10 -0.23
N ALA A 6 -4.61 -29.85 0.04
CA ALA A 6 -3.77 -28.89 0.75
C ALA A 6 -3.51 -29.34 2.20
N ILE A 7 -4.54 -29.83 2.89
CA ILE A 7 -4.39 -30.40 4.24
C ILE A 7 -3.42 -31.59 4.22
N HIS A 8 -3.51 -32.48 3.22
CA HIS A 8 -2.58 -33.60 3.06
C HIS A 8 -1.13 -33.14 2.91
N ILE A 9 -0.87 -32.18 2.02
CA ILE A 9 0.49 -31.64 1.79
C ILE A 9 1.06 -31.03 3.08
N LEU A 10 0.27 -30.21 3.78
CA LEU A 10 0.71 -29.57 5.03
C LEU A 10 0.91 -30.58 6.16
N THR A 11 0.10 -31.64 6.21
CA THR A 11 0.27 -32.75 7.17
C THR A 11 1.58 -33.51 6.89
N SER A 12 1.85 -33.85 5.63
CA SER A 12 3.10 -34.52 5.24
C SER A 12 4.33 -33.66 5.50
N LEU A 13 4.23 -32.33 5.31
CA LEU A 13 5.32 -31.40 5.60
C LEU A 13 5.71 -31.41 7.10
N ALA A 14 4.73 -31.48 8.00
CA ALA A 14 4.98 -31.56 9.44
C ALA A 14 5.62 -32.89 9.84
N GLU A 15 5.25 -34.00 9.20
CA GLU A 15 5.73 -35.35 9.54
C GLU A 15 7.20 -35.60 9.14
N ARG A 16 7.82 -34.72 8.33
CA ARG A 16 9.21 -34.83 7.82
C ARG A 16 9.54 -36.17 7.15
N GLY A 17 8.53 -36.91 6.70
CA GLY A 17 8.68 -38.20 6.02
C GLY A 17 8.69 -38.09 4.49
N PRO A 18 8.94 -39.19 3.75
CA PRO A 18 8.81 -39.20 2.30
C PRO A 18 7.37 -38.88 1.89
N TYR A 19 7.22 -37.97 0.93
CA TYR A 19 5.90 -37.55 0.47
C TYR A 19 5.14 -38.73 -0.18
N VAL A 20 3.93 -38.99 0.32
CA VAL A 20 3.02 -39.97 -0.26
C VAL A 20 1.93 -39.22 -1.03
N PRO A 21 1.60 -39.61 -2.29
CA PRO A 21 0.52 -38.99 -3.04
C PRO A 21 -0.82 -39.06 -2.32
N TYR A 22 -1.67 -38.05 -2.51
CA TYR A 22 -2.98 -37.97 -1.85
C TYR A 22 -3.92 -39.10 -2.30
N THR A 23 -4.37 -39.92 -1.35
CA THR A 23 -5.24 -41.08 -1.58
C THR A 23 -6.72 -40.85 -1.25
N GLY A 24 -7.11 -39.61 -0.91
CA GLY A 24 -8.52 -39.23 -0.70
C GLY A 24 -8.92 -38.98 0.75
N GLN A 25 -8.16 -39.45 1.75
CA GLN A 25 -8.46 -39.22 3.16
C GLN A 25 -7.20 -38.86 3.94
N VAL A 26 -7.30 -37.82 4.77
CA VAL A 26 -6.27 -37.47 5.77
C VAL A 26 -6.79 -37.92 7.13
N SER A 27 -6.06 -38.81 7.79
CA SER A 27 -6.45 -39.32 9.12
C SER A 27 -6.47 -38.20 10.16
N SER A 28 -7.52 -38.16 10.98
CA SER A 28 -7.64 -37.24 12.12
C SER A 28 -6.45 -37.36 13.09
N MET A 29 -5.88 -38.56 13.22
CA MET A 29 -4.69 -38.79 14.05
C MET A 29 -3.46 -38.07 13.48
N ASN A 30 -3.27 -38.11 12.16
CA ASN A 30 -2.15 -37.46 11.48
C ASN A 30 -2.30 -35.93 11.57
N ILE A 31 -3.52 -35.41 11.47
CA ILE A 31 -3.82 -33.98 11.67
C ILE A 31 -3.42 -33.54 13.08
N LEU A 32 -3.79 -34.31 14.11
CA LEU A 32 -3.42 -34.00 15.51
C LEU A 32 -1.91 -34.07 15.75
N LYS A 33 -1.24 -35.07 15.17
CA LYS A 33 0.21 -35.22 15.23
C LYS A 33 0.91 -34.04 14.57
N ALA A 34 0.53 -33.71 13.33
CA ALA A 34 1.08 -32.58 12.58
C ALA A 34 0.88 -31.25 13.31
N ARG A 35 -0.28 -31.02 13.94
CA ARG A 35 -0.52 -29.82 14.75
C ARG A 35 0.50 -29.69 15.89
N LYS A 36 0.70 -30.76 16.67
CA LYS A 36 1.68 -30.78 17.76
C LYS A 36 3.10 -30.56 17.25
N THR A 37 3.43 -31.13 16.09
CA THR A 37 4.75 -30.92 15.47
C THR A 37 4.94 -29.47 15.04
N TYR A 38 3.95 -28.84 14.40
CA TYR A 38 4.03 -27.42 14.06
C TYR A 38 4.18 -26.51 15.29
N GLU A 39 3.41 -26.80 16.35
CA GLU A 39 3.48 -26.06 17.61
C GLU A 39 4.87 -26.15 18.25
N HIS A 40 5.44 -27.35 18.30
CA HIS A 40 6.80 -27.57 18.81
C HIS A 40 7.84 -26.85 17.96
N LEU A 41 7.79 -26.99 16.62
CA LEU A 41 8.73 -26.32 15.71
C LEU A 41 8.66 -24.80 15.80
N LEU A 42 7.45 -24.24 15.95
CA LEU A 42 7.30 -22.80 16.12
C LEU A 42 7.93 -22.35 17.45
N GLN A 43 7.69 -23.08 18.53
CA GLN A 43 8.25 -22.78 19.84
C GLN A 43 9.79 -22.89 19.83
N ASP A 44 10.35 -23.92 19.20
CA ASP A 44 11.78 -24.12 19.03
C ASP A 44 12.40 -22.92 18.31
N CYS A 45 11.90 -22.56 17.12
CA CYS A 45 12.43 -21.43 16.36
C CYS A 45 12.30 -20.09 17.09
N LEU A 46 11.23 -19.88 17.86
CA LEU A 46 11.06 -18.68 18.69
C LEU A 46 12.02 -18.67 19.90
N SER A 47 12.41 -19.84 20.41
CA SER A 47 13.31 -19.98 21.55
C SER A 47 14.80 -19.91 21.16
N GLU A 48 15.22 -20.58 20.08
CA GLU A 48 16.61 -20.64 19.58
C GLU A 48 17.18 -19.25 19.25
N ARG A 49 16.33 -18.35 18.77
CA ARG A 49 16.71 -16.95 18.51
C ARG A 49 17.02 -16.14 19.79
N SER A 50 16.67 -16.66 20.97
CA SER A 50 17.01 -16.02 22.24
C SER A 50 18.48 -16.24 22.63
N GLY A 51 19.23 -17.09 21.91
CA GLY A 51 20.58 -17.51 22.31
C GLY A 51 21.70 -17.39 21.26
N SER A 52 21.45 -16.98 20.01
CA SER A 52 22.50 -16.97 18.97
C SER A 52 22.45 -15.74 18.04
N ASN A 53 23.61 -15.11 17.86
CA ASN A 53 23.87 -13.94 17.00
C ASN A 53 24.53 -14.31 15.66
N GLN A 54 24.42 -15.55 15.19
CA GLN A 54 25.03 -15.98 13.93
C GLN A 54 24.01 -16.74 13.06
N ASP A 55 23.94 -16.34 11.79
CA ASP A 55 23.03 -16.79 10.72
C ASP A 55 21.56 -16.33 10.76
N HIS A 56 21.34 -15.01 10.77
CA HIS A 56 20.01 -14.41 10.80
C HIS A 56 19.18 -14.59 9.51
N ASN A 57 19.78 -14.73 8.32
CA ASN A 57 19.01 -14.66 7.07
C ASN A 57 18.30 -15.98 6.69
N GLY A 58 18.99 -17.12 6.81
CA GLY A 58 18.42 -18.44 6.54
C GLY A 58 17.32 -18.84 7.53
N ASN A 59 17.56 -18.59 8.82
CA ASN A 59 16.61 -18.86 9.90
C ASN A 59 15.36 -17.96 9.82
N SER A 60 15.52 -16.74 9.33
CA SER A 60 14.40 -15.81 9.13
C SER A 60 13.44 -16.27 8.04
N SER A 61 13.96 -16.64 6.86
CA SER A 61 13.12 -17.16 5.77
C SER A 61 12.40 -18.46 6.18
N HIS A 62 13.09 -19.35 6.89
CA HIS A 62 12.51 -20.59 7.39
C HIS A 62 11.34 -20.34 8.36
N LEU A 63 11.49 -19.41 9.32
CA LEU A 63 10.42 -19.07 10.26
C LEU A 63 9.19 -18.50 9.55
N VAL A 64 9.38 -17.59 8.57
CA VAL A 64 8.26 -17.05 7.79
C VAL A 64 7.53 -18.16 7.04
N GLY A 65 8.26 -19.08 6.41
CA GLY A 65 7.70 -20.24 5.73
C GLY A 65 6.94 -21.17 6.68
N LEU A 66 7.50 -21.45 7.86
CA LEU A 66 6.88 -22.27 8.90
C LEU A 66 5.57 -21.65 9.39
N VAL A 67 5.58 -20.34 9.71
CA VAL A 67 4.39 -19.59 10.13
C VAL A 67 3.32 -19.63 9.04
N GLY A 68 3.70 -19.40 7.78
CA GLY A 68 2.79 -19.50 6.64
C GLY A 68 2.13 -20.88 6.53
N CYS A 69 2.92 -21.95 6.61
CA CYS A 69 2.41 -23.33 6.55
C CYS A 69 1.50 -23.65 7.73
N TYR A 70 1.91 -23.30 8.96
CA TYR A 70 1.16 -23.61 10.16
C TYR A 70 -0.17 -22.85 10.22
N THR A 71 -0.17 -21.56 9.89
CA THR A 71 -1.39 -20.74 9.88
C THR A 71 -2.38 -21.19 8.81
N LEU A 72 -1.91 -21.57 7.61
CA LEU A 72 -2.76 -22.17 6.57
C LEU A 72 -3.31 -23.53 7.00
N PHE A 73 -2.48 -24.37 7.63
CA PHE A 73 -2.92 -25.67 8.17
C PHE A 73 -4.03 -25.49 9.22
N GLN A 74 -3.84 -24.55 10.13
CA GLN A 74 -4.82 -24.25 11.17
C GLN A 74 -6.10 -23.64 10.59
N TYR A 75 -5.97 -22.76 9.58
CA TYR A 75 -7.11 -22.21 8.85
C TYR A 75 -7.96 -23.31 8.19
N LEU A 76 -7.31 -24.26 7.50
CA LEU A 76 -7.99 -25.34 6.78
C LEU A 76 -8.60 -26.40 7.70
N THR A 77 -8.07 -26.58 8.92
CA THR A 77 -8.52 -27.62 9.85
C THR A 77 -9.48 -27.13 10.93
N LEU A 78 -9.28 -25.90 11.44
CA LEU A 78 -10.00 -25.33 12.58
C LEU A 78 -10.57 -23.93 12.32
N GLY A 79 -10.43 -23.39 11.11
CA GLY A 79 -11.02 -22.12 10.71
C GLY A 79 -10.19 -20.88 11.07
N ILE A 80 -10.78 -19.72 10.79
CA ILE A 80 -10.07 -18.42 10.81
C ILE A 80 -9.61 -18.00 12.21
N ASP A 81 -10.43 -18.19 13.24
CA ASP A 81 -10.09 -17.72 14.60
C ASP A 81 -8.85 -18.42 15.14
N SER A 82 -8.73 -19.71 14.83
CA SER A 82 -7.57 -20.54 15.18
C SER A 82 -6.30 -20.09 14.44
N ALA A 83 -6.41 -19.65 13.19
CA ALA A 83 -5.26 -19.11 12.46
C ALA A 83 -4.85 -17.72 12.99
N VAL A 84 -5.82 -16.86 13.31
CA VAL A 84 -5.58 -15.52 13.86
C VAL A 84 -4.95 -15.59 15.26
N SER A 85 -5.29 -16.59 16.09
CA SER A 85 -4.64 -16.76 17.39
C SER A 85 -3.16 -17.08 17.28
N ILE A 86 -2.72 -17.80 16.24
CA ILE A 86 -1.31 -18.07 15.98
C ILE A 86 -0.58 -16.75 15.67
N TYR A 87 -1.12 -15.90 14.79
CA TYR A 87 -0.52 -14.60 14.50
C TYR A 87 -0.41 -13.72 15.75
N ARG A 88 -1.47 -13.68 16.58
CA ARG A 88 -1.46 -12.93 17.84
C ARG A 88 -0.34 -13.40 18.77
N HIS A 89 -0.22 -14.72 18.96
CA HIS A 89 0.84 -15.30 19.78
C HIS A 89 2.24 -14.95 19.27
N ILE A 90 2.45 -15.00 17.95
CA ILE A 90 3.72 -14.63 17.33
C ILE A 90 4.03 -13.14 17.52
N PHE A 91 3.04 -12.27 17.36
CA PHE A 91 3.22 -10.82 17.53
C PHE A 91 3.51 -10.45 18.99
N GLU A 92 2.89 -11.12 19.97
CA GLU A 92 3.22 -10.96 21.38
C GLU A 92 4.68 -11.38 21.64
N LYS A 93 5.07 -12.58 21.19
CA LYS A 93 6.43 -13.11 21.41
C LYS A 93 7.54 -12.34 20.69
N LEU A 94 7.29 -11.85 19.48
CA LEU A 94 8.25 -11.02 18.74
C LEU A 94 8.24 -9.57 19.24
N GLY A 95 7.07 -9.06 19.65
CA GLY A 95 6.90 -7.71 20.17
C GLY A 95 7.61 -7.49 21.51
N GLU A 96 7.55 -8.45 22.42
CA GLU A 96 8.30 -8.43 23.70
C GLU A 96 9.83 -8.38 23.48
N LYS A 97 10.32 -8.98 22.38
CA LYS A 97 11.75 -9.13 22.11
C LYS A 97 12.37 -8.00 21.29
N LEU A 98 11.58 -7.30 20.47
CA LEU A 98 12.05 -6.19 19.62
C LEU A 98 12.24 -4.86 20.39
N GLY A 99 12.02 -4.83 21.71
CA GLY A 99 12.27 -3.66 22.54
C GLY A 99 13.74 -3.22 22.57
N ASP A 100 14.69 -4.08 22.16
CA ASP A 100 16.12 -3.84 22.38
C ASP A 100 17.02 -3.91 21.11
N GLN A 101 16.64 -4.62 20.04
CA GLN A 101 17.43 -4.67 18.79
C GLN A 101 16.52 -4.79 17.55
N GLY A 102 16.71 -3.87 16.61
CA GLY A 102 15.85 -3.62 15.45
C GLY A 102 15.90 -4.68 14.35
N ASP A 103 15.44 -5.89 14.62
CA ASP A 103 15.28 -6.92 13.59
C ASP A 103 13.83 -6.97 13.08
N ASP A 104 13.44 -5.88 12.40
CA ASP A 104 12.08 -5.58 11.91
C ASP A 104 11.72 -6.33 10.60
N THR A 105 12.71 -6.97 9.97
CA THR A 105 12.60 -7.60 8.64
C THR A 105 11.62 -8.78 8.59
N LEU A 106 11.42 -9.47 9.71
CA LEU A 106 10.58 -10.66 9.78
C LEU A 106 9.10 -10.40 9.98
N LEU A 107 8.80 -9.32 10.68
CA LEU A 107 7.46 -9.06 11.14
C LEU A 107 6.61 -8.49 9.99
N GLU A 108 7.23 -7.77 9.04
CA GLU A 108 6.59 -7.31 7.81
C GLU A 108 5.95 -8.46 6.98
N PRO A 109 6.68 -9.51 6.56
CA PRO A 109 6.08 -10.60 5.79
C PRO A 109 5.02 -11.37 6.59
N ILE A 110 5.17 -11.52 7.91
CA ILE A 110 4.17 -12.18 8.76
C ILE A 110 2.88 -11.35 8.83
N MET A 111 2.98 -10.03 9.01
CA MET A 111 1.82 -9.13 8.98
C MET A 111 1.14 -9.10 7.60
N LEU A 112 1.92 -9.18 6.52
CA LEU A 112 1.39 -9.31 5.16
C LEU A 112 0.61 -10.62 4.97
N MET A 113 1.14 -11.75 5.45
CA MET A 113 0.44 -13.04 5.40
C MET A 113 -0.86 -12.99 6.21
N HIS A 114 -0.84 -12.42 7.41
CA HIS A 114 -2.01 -12.25 8.26
C HIS A 114 -3.11 -11.43 7.56
N ALA A 115 -2.76 -10.25 7.02
CA ALA A 115 -3.69 -9.40 6.30
C ALA A 115 -4.22 -10.07 5.03
N SER A 116 -3.39 -10.85 4.33
CA SER A 116 -3.77 -11.57 3.11
C SER A 116 -4.72 -12.73 3.40
N LEU A 117 -4.49 -13.49 4.48
CA LEU A 117 -5.40 -14.55 4.92
C LEU A 117 -6.78 -14.00 5.29
N LEU A 118 -6.82 -12.91 6.07
CA LEU A 118 -8.08 -12.24 6.42
C LEU A 118 -8.82 -11.73 5.18
N GLN A 119 -8.11 -11.11 4.24
CA GLN A 119 -8.68 -10.68 2.95
C GLN A 119 -9.23 -11.84 2.13
N TYR A 120 -8.53 -12.97 2.11
CA TYR A 120 -8.98 -14.17 1.41
C TYR A 120 -10.25 -14.73 2.05
N HIS A 121 -10.26 -14.90 3.38
CA HIS A 121 -11.42 -15.40 4.11
C HIS A 121 -12.65 -14.52 3.86
N MET A 122 -12.51 -13.19 3.98
CA MET A 122 -13.58 -12.23 3.70
C MET A 122 -14.15 -12.29 2.26
N LYS A 123 -13.38 -12.79 1.28
CA LYS A 123 -13.89 -13.01 -0.08
C LYS A 123 -14.71 -14.29 -0.20
N LYS A 124 -14.49 -15.26 0.69
CA LYS A 124 -15.10 -16.60 0.67
C LYS A 124 -16.26 -16.74 1.65
N SER A 125 -16.25 -16.00 2.74
CA SER A 125 -17.24 -16.07 3.82
C SER A 125 -17.72 -14.69 4.25
N VAL A 126 -18.89 -14.67 4.90
CA VAL A 126 -19.35 -13.49 5.63
C VAL A 126 -18.51 -13.37 6.89
N TYR A 127 -17.64 -12.36 6.95
CA TYR A 127 -16.73 -12.13 8.07
C TYR A 127 -16.65 -10.64 8.41
N PRO A 128 -16.60 -10.25 9.71
CA PRO A 128 -16.54 -8.85 10.11
C PRO A 128 -15.30 -8.16 9.57
N LEU A 129 -15.45 -6.89 9.20
CA LEU A 129 -14.34 -6.11 8.63
C LEU A 129 -13.32 -5.63 9.67
N ASN A 130 -13.69 -5.64 10.94
CA ASN A 130 -12.88 -5.04 12.00
C ASN A 130 -11.51 -5.72 12.21
N PRO A 131 -11.40 -7.05 12.25
CA PRO A 131 -10.10 -7.73 12.42
C PRO A 131 -9.11 -7.39 11.31
N LEU A 132 -9.55 -7.38 10.05
CA LEU A 132 -8.70 -6.99 8.93
C LEU A 132 -8.29 -5.51 9.01
N ARG A 133 -9.22 -4.63 9.42
CA ARG A 133 -8.89 -3.22 9.64
C ARG A 133 -7.82 -3.05 10.71
N GLN A 134 -7.95 -3.73 11.85
CA GLN A 134 -6.98 -3.66 12.94
C GLN A 134 -5.61 -4.18 12.50
N ALA A 135 -5.56 -5.35 11.86
CA ALA A 135 -4.32 -5.93 11.34
C ALA A 135 -3.58 -4.97 10.38
N LEU A 136 -4.32 -4.30 9.48
CA LEU A 136 -3.73 -3.32 8.56
C LEU A 136 -3.28 -2.03 9.26
N LEU A 137 -4.06 -1.52 10.22
CA LEU A 137 -3.69 -0.32 10.97
C LEU A 137 -2.40 -0.55 11.78
N GLU A 138 -2.28 -1.71 12.41
CA GLU A 138 -1.08 -2.10 13.14
C GLU A 138 0.12 -2.24 12.22
N ALA A 139 -0.04 -2.97 11.10
CA ALA A 139 1.02 -3.17 10.13
C ALA A 139 1.48 -1.86 9.47
N LEU A 140 0.57 -0.95 9.14
CA LEU A 140 0.90 0.34 8.51
C LEU A 140 1.55 1.35 9.47
N LYS A 141 1.31 1.25 10.79
CA LYS A 141 2.04 2.05 11.76
C LYS A 141 3.52 1.68 11.81
N ARG A 142 3.82 0.39 11.61
CA ARG A 142 5.17 -0.15 11.67
C ARG A 142 5.90 -0.09 10.33
N TYR A 143 5.17 -0.37 9.24
CA TYR A 143 5.69 -0.41 7.87
C TYR A 143 4.96 0.59 6.95
N PRO A 144 5.12 1.91 7.17
CA PRO A 144 4.47 2.93 6.36
C PRO A 144 4.97 2.99 4.91
N SER A 145 6.09 2.35 4.57
CA SER A 145 6.59 2.22 3.19
C SER A 145 5.87 1.15 2.37
N ASN A 146 5.16 0.22 3.01
CA ASN A 146 4.60 -0.92 2.31
C ASN A 146 3.33 -0.54 1.52
N GLN A 147 3.48 -0.44 0.21
CA GLN A 147 2.42 -0.02 -0.71
C GLN A 147 1.26 -1.01 -0.80
N TYR A 148 1.51 -2.32 -0.62
CA TYR A 148 0.46 -3.33 -0.68
C TYR A 148 -0.51 -3.17 0.51
N LEU A 149 0.03 -2.95 1.71
CA LEU A 149 -0.78 -2.70 2.90
C LEU A 149 -1.66 -1.44 2.73
N TRP A 150 -1.11 -0.36 2.17
CA TRP A 150 -1.88 0.84 1.89
C TRP A 150 -3.01 0.62 0.88
N ARG A 151 -2.72 -0.06 -0.24
CA ARG A 151 -3.74 -0.41 -1.26
C ARG A 151 -4.84 -1.27 -0.65
N ALA A 152 -4.48 -2.25 0.17
CA ALA A 152 -5.43 -3.07 0.89
C ALA A 152 -6.31 -2.22 1.82
N TYR A 153 -5.70 -1.34 2.62
CA TYR A 153 -6.38 -0.46 3.56
C TYR A 153 -7.37 0.48 2.85
N ILE A 154 -6.97 1.17 1.77
CA ILE A 154 -7.87 2.06 1.03
C ILE A 154 -9.07 1.31 0.46
N ARG A 155 -8.85 0.13 -0.14
CA ARG A 155 -9.92 -0.71 -0.71
C ARG A 155 -10.97 -1.13 0.32
N ILE A 156 -10.55 -1.27 1.57
CA ILE A 156 -11.45 -1.61 2.67
C ILE A 156 -12.19 -0.37 3.16
N GLN A 157 -11.49 0.76 3.29
CA GLN A 157 -12.09 1.99 3.77
C GLN A 157 -13.09 2.58 2.78
N SER A 158 -12.89 2.39 1.47
CA SER A 158 -13.85 2.81 0.44
C SER A 158 -15.23 2.15 0.61
N LYS A 159 -15.29 0.98 1.24
CA LYS A 159 -16.54 0.26 1.57
C LYS A 159 -17.17 0.72 2.89
N SER A 160 -16.59 1.68 3.59
CA SER A 160 -17.01 2.06 4.94
C SER A 160 -17.19 3.57 5.11
N HIS A 161 -18.19 4.00 5.88
CA HIS A 161 -18.52 5.41 6.10
C HIS A 161 -17.60 6.14 7.11
N HIS A 162 -16.38 5.66 7.35
CA HIS A 162 -15.51 6.12 8.45
C HIS A 162 -14.41 7.12 8.02
N ALA A 163 -14.75 8.08 7.17
CA ALA A 163 -13.78 9.04 6.61
C ALA A 163 -12.94 9.77 7.68
N SER A 164 -13.56 10.20 8.78
CA SER A 164 -12.88 10.91 9.88
C SER A 164 -11.84 10.04 10.60
N LYS A 165 -12.10 8.74 10.79
CA LYS A 165 -11.14 7.81 11.39
C LYS A 165 -9.97 7.56 10.44
N THR A 166 -10.26 7.39 9.15
CA THR A 166 -9.22 7.22 8.11
C THR A 166 -8.30 8.44 8.03
N ARG A 167 -8.88 9.66 8.05
CA ARG A 167 -8.11 10.92 8.04
C ARG A 167 -7.19 11.04 9.24
N ARG A 168 -7.72 10.86 10.45
CA ARG A 168 -6.92 10.87 11.69
C ARG A 168 -5.78 9.86 11.65
N PHE A 169 -6.00 8.69 11.06
CA PHE A 169 -4.95 7.70 10.90
C PHE A 169 -3.84 8.19 9.96
N PHE A 170 -4.18 8.66 8.76
CA PHE A 170 -3.19 9.24 7.84
C PHE A 170 -2.43 10.40 8.50
N ASP A 171 -3.14 11.35 9.13
CA ASP A 171 -2.53 12.49 9.82
C ASP A 171 -1.59 12.03 10.95
N SER A 172 -1.89 10.92 11.64
CA SER A 172 -1.00 10.36 12.66
C SER A 172 0.28 9.77 12.06
N VAL A 173 0.16 9.06 10.94
CA VAL A 173 1.31 8.39 10.30
C VAL A 173 2.21 9.40 9.60
N THR A 174 1.65 10.38 8.88
CA THR A 174 2.42 11.41 8.17
C THR A 174 3.20 12.33 9.11
N ARG A 175 2.76 12.47 10.37
CA ARG A 175 3.52 13.20 11.40
C ARG A 175 4.71 12.42 11.95
N THR A 176 4.66 11.09 11.91
CA THR A 176 5.70 10.22 12.47
C THR A 176 6.74 9.78 11.45
N THR A 177 6.42 9.81 10.16
CA THR A 177 7.29 9.31 9.10
C THR A 177 7.64 10.38 8.08
N LYS A 178 8.85 10.31 7.54
CA LYS A 178 9.31 11.15 6.42
C LYS A 178 8.93 10.57 5.06
N LEU A 179 8.32 9.39 5.03
CA LEU A 179 7.96 8.66 3.81
C LEU A 179 6.82 9.36 3.06
N LEU A 180 6.81 9.23 1.73
CA LEU A 180 5.81 9.86 0.87
C LEU A 180 4.58 9.00 0.63
N GLU A 181 4.70 7.69 0.79
CA GLU A 181 3.63 6.73 0.57
C GLU A 181 2.36 7.12 1.34
N PRO A 182 2.41 7.46 2.65
CA PRO A 182 1.22 7.84 3.39
C PRO A 182 0.53 9.09 2.82
N TRP A 183 1.30 10.08 2.34
CA TRP A 183 0.77 11.28 1.68
C TRP A 183 0.07 10.93 0.36
N LEU A 184 0.74 10.17 -0.51
CA LEU A 184 0.20 9.75 -1.81
C LEU A 184 -1.09 8.94 -1.64
N PHE A 185 -1.11 8.03 -0.67
CA PHE A 185 -2.27 7.21 -0.37
C PHE A 185 -3.39 8.00 0.32
N ALA A 186 -3.09 9.01 1.14
CA ALA A 186 -4.08 9.94 1.68
C ALA A 186 -4.77 10.74 0.57
N ILE A 187 -3.99 11.29 -0.36
CA ILE A 187 -4.48 12.02 -1.53
C ILE A 187 -5.37 11.11 -2.38
N GLN A 188 -4.90 9.89 -2.69
CA GLN A 188 -5.68 8.91 -3.45
C GLN A 188 -7.01 8.59 -2.76
N ALA A 189 -7.01 8.40 -1.44
CA ALA A 189 -8.22 8.10 -0.68
C ALA A 189 -9.26 9.24 -0.74
N GLU A 190 -8.84 10.50 -0.64
CA GLU A 190 -9.75 11.65 -0.79
C GLU A 190 -10.21 11.84 -2.24
N GLN A 191 -9.36 11.60 -3.23
CA GLN A 191 -9.75 11.63 -4.65
C GLN A 191 -10.79 10.56 -4.97
N MET A 192 -10.62 9.33 -4.48
CA MET A 192 -11.63 8.27 -4.64
C MET A 192 -12.95 8.66 -3.99
N ARG A 193 -12.91 9.32 -2.83
CA ARG A 193 -14.11 9.83 -2.16
C ARG A 193 -14.80 10.93 -2.97
N LYS A 194 -14.05 11.88 -3.53
CA LYS A 194 -14.58 12.92 -4.43
C LYS A 194 -15.29 12.30 -5.61
N LYS A 195 -14.65 11.37 -6.32
CA LYS A 195 -15.24 10.64 -7.45
C LYS A 195 -16.53 9.90 -7.07
N LEU A 196 -16.57 9.27 -5.90
CA LEU A 196 -17.77 8.59 -5.41
C LEU A 196 -18.92 9.60 -5.18
N VAL A 197 -18.66 10.70 -4.47
CA VAL A 197 -19.67 11.74 -4.20
C VAL A 197 -20.20 12.34 -5.51
N GLU A 198 -19.30 12.68 -6.44
CA GLU A 198 -19.66 13.19 -7.77
C GLU A 198 -20.50 12.18 -8.57
N SER A 199 -20.17 10.88 -8.51
CA SER A 199 -20.92 9.83 -9.23
C SER A 199 -22.35 9.65 -8.69
N VAL A 200 -22.54 9.81 -7.38
CA VAL A 200 -23.86 9.72 -6.75
C VAL A 200 -24.69 10.96 -7.08
N GLN A 201 -24.08 12.15 -7.09
CA GLN A 201 -24.75 13.41 -7.40
C GLN A 201 -25.18 13.54 -8.86
N ARG A 202 -24.51 12.84 -9.79
CA ARG A 202 -24.83 12.86 -11.23
C ARG A 202 -25.77 11.72 -11.68
N GLY A 203 -26.27 10.89 -10.75
CA GLY A 203 -27.06 9.70 -11.06
C GLY A 203 -28.58 9.82 -10.88
N ALA A 204 -29.33 9.46 -11.94
CA ALA A 204 -30.75 9.09 -12.07
C ALA A 204 -31.87 10.16 -12.09
N THR A 205 -31.69 11.35 -11.53
CA THR A 205 -32.70 12.43 -11.63
C THR A 205 -31.94 13.73 -11.73
N GLY A 206 -32.17 14.52 -12.77
CA GLY A 206 -31.42 15.75 -13.08
C GLY A 206 -31.48 16.88 -12.03
N ASP A 207 -31.89 16.56 -10.81
CA ASP A 207 -31.88 17.46 -9.67
C ASP A 207 -30.57 17.29 -8.91
N VAL A 208 -29.74 18.34 -8.99
CA VAL A 208 -28.54 18.50 -8.18
C VAL A 208 -28.98 18.63 -6.72
N TYR A 209 -29.00 17.52 -5.96
CA TYR A 209 -29.09 17.57 -4.50
C TYR A 209 -27.76 18.11 -3.94
N SER A 210 -27.58 19.43 -4.02
CA SER A 210 -26.44 20.16 -3.46
C SER A 210 -26.55 20.25 -1.93
N THR A 211 -26.55 19.12 -1.22
CA THR A 211 -26.46 19.12 0.25
C THR A 211 -25.03 18.98 0.76
N ILE A 212 -24.07 18.65 -0.11
CA ILE A 212 -22.64 18.57 0.22
C ILE A 212 -21.87 19.53 -0.70
N PRO A 213 -21.16 20.53 -0.16
CA PRO A 213 -20.34 21.41 -0.99
C PRO A 213 -19.24 20.59 -1.67
N GLU A 214 -19.26 20.54 -3.01
CA GLU A 214 -18.19 19.94 -3.84
C GLU A 214 -16.80 20.53 -3.52
N THR A 215 -16.79 21.74 -2.95
CA THR A 215 -15.61 22.51 -2.58
C THR A 215 -14.86 21.93 -1.38
N GLY A 216 -15.52 21.24 -0.45
CA GLY A 216 -14.90 20.76 0.78
C GLY A 216 -13.83 19.67 0.55
N LEU A 217 -14.15 18.67 -0.27
CA LEU A 217 -13.19 17.61 -0.63
C LEU A 217 -12.08 18.15 -1.54
N THR A 218 -12.43 19.06 -2.45
CA THR A 218 -11.45 19.71 -3.34
C THR A 218 -10.41 20.48 -2.53
N ASN A 219 -10.83 21.29 -1.56
CA ASN A 219 -9.93 22.04 -0.69
C ASN A 219 -9.09 21.12 0.20
N ARG A 220 -9.66 20.00 0.66
CA ARG A 220 -8.90 19.00 1.43
C ARG A 220 -7.82 18.33 0.59
N ILE A 221 -8.10 17.99 -0.67
CA ILE A 221 -7.10 17.41 -1.59
C ILE A 221 -5.98 18.43 -1.84
N LYS A 222 -6.31 19.71 -2.07
CA LYS A 222 -5.30 20.79 -2.20
C LYS A 222 -4.42 20.88 -0.95
N ALA A 223 -5.02 20.92 0.24
CA ALA A 223 -4.27 20.97 1.49
C ALA A 223 -3.33 19.77 1.67
N LEU A 224 -3.76 18.56 1.30
CA LEU A 224 -2.90 17.37 1.34
C LEU A 224 -1.72 17.48 0.38
N PHE A 225 -1.92 18.02 -0.82
CA PHE A 225 -0.83 18.27 -1.76
C PHE A 225 0.14 19.32 -1.22
N GLU A 226 -0.36 20.47 -0.74
CA GLU A 226 0.49 21.54 -0.17
C GLU A 226 1.35 21.01 0.98
N HIS A 227 0.75 20.28 1.93
CA HIS A 227 1.53 19.69 3.02
C HIS A 227 2.52 18.63 2.56
N ALA A 228 2.19 17.86 1.53
CA ALA A 228 3.12 16.86 0.99
C ALA A 228 4.34 17.54 0.33
N ILE A 229 4.15 18.59 -0.46
CA ILE A 229 5.26 19.31 -1.12
C ILE A 229 6.05 20.22 -0.15
N GLU A 230 5.51 20.56 1.02
CA GLU A 230 6.24 21.23 2.10
C GLU A 230 7.27 20.29 2.77
N THR A 231 7.12 18.97 2.62
CA THR A 231 8.13 18.02 3.11
C THR A 231 9.34 17.97 2.19
N GLU A 232 10.53 17.73 2.77
CA GLU A 232 11.80 17.60 2.03
C GLU A 232 11.70 16.56 0.89
N ASN A 233 11.22 15.35 1.20
CA ASN A 233 11.06 14.30 0.19
C ASN A 233 10.02 14.67 -0.87
N GLY A 234 8.95 15.37 -0.48
CA GLY A 234 7.84 15.70 -1.39
C GLY A 234 8.19 16.81 -2.35
N ALA A 235 8.91 17.84 -1.89
CA ALA A 235 9.43 18.92 -2.72
C ALA A 235 10.30 18.38 -3.87
N HIS A 236 11.08 17.34 -3.62
CA HIS A 236 11.95 16.71 -4.62
C HIS A 236 11.33 15.50 -5.33
N CYS A 237 10.00 15.35 -5.29
CA CYS A 237 9.29 14.25 -5.95
C CYS A 237 8.54 14.75 -7.21
N PRO A 238 9.08 14.53 -8.43
CA PRO A 238 8.41 14.96 -9.66
C PRO A 238 6.99 14.36 -9.80
N LEU A 239 6.78 13.10 -9.39
CA LEU A 239 5.46 12.46 -9.47
C LEU A 239 4.41 13.22 -8.64
N LEU A 240 4.77 13.70 -7.45
CA LEU A 240 3.86 14.46 -6.58
C LEU A 240 3.46 15.78 -7.25
N TRP A 241 4.43 16.51 -7.81
CA TRP A 241 4.16 17.74 -8.58
C TRP A 241 3.27 17.49 -9.78
N ARG A 242 3.56 16.47 -10.59
CA ARG A 242 2.74 16.09 -11.75
C ARG A 242 1.29 15.82 -11.35
N LEU A 243 1.09 15.04 -10.28
CA LEU A 243 -0.25 14.76 -9.76
C LEU A 243 -0.97 16.02 -9.27
N TYR A 244 -0.25 16.95 -8.64
CA TYR A 244 -0.85 18.18 -8.13
C TYR A 244 -1.21 19.15 -9.26
N ILE A 245 -0.30 19.37 -10.21
CA ILE A 245 -0.53 20.22 -11.39
C ILE A 245 -1.70 19.66 -12.19
N TYR A 246 -1.70 18.36 -12.50
CA TYR A 246 -2.83 17.71 -13.18
C TYR A 246 -4.15 17.93 -12.44
N PHE A 247 -4.15 17.79 -11.10
CA PHE A 247 -5.34 18.04 -10.31
C PHE A 247 -5.82 19.50 -10.42
N MET A 248 -4.91 20.48 -10.37
CA MET A 248 -5.25 21.89 -10.48
C MET A 248 -5.75 22.28 -11.88
N VAL A 249 -5.13 21.73 -12.93
CA VAL A 249 -5.57 21.91 -14.33
C VAL A 249 -6.96 21.32 -14.52
N SER A 250 -7.25 20.15 -13.95
CA SER A 250 -8.58 19.51 -14.01
C SER A 250 -9.68 20.33 -13.34
N LEU A 251 -9.33 21.27 -12.45
CA LEU A 251 -10.27 22.22 -11.83
C LEU A 251 -10.46 23.50 -12.67
N GLY A 252 -9.81 23.61 -13.83
CA GLY A 252 -9.90 24.76 -14.73
C GLY A 252 -9.07 25.98 -14.29
N ASN A 253 -8.20 25.86 -13.29
CA ASN A 253 -7.42 26.99 -12.79
C ASN A 253 -6.04 27.06 -13.46
N LYS A 254 -6.00 27.52 -14.72
CA LYS A 254 -4.78 27.57 -15.53
C LYS A 254 -3.68 28.42 -14.90
N GLU A 255 -3.99 29.65 -14.48
CA GLU A 255 -3.00 30.58 -13.91
C GLU A 255 -2.32 30.02 -12.66
N LYS A 256 -3.09 29.49 -11.69
CA LYS A 256 -2.49 28.87 -10.51
C LYS A 256 -1.69 27.63 -10.88
N SER A 257 -2.14 26.85 -11.85
CA SER A 257 -1.41 25.68 -12.33
C SER A 257 -0.07 26.06 -12.96
N LYS A 258 -0.01 27.19 -13.69
CA LYS A 258 1.23 27.77 -14.24
C LYS A 258 2.20 28.17 -13.11
N GLY A 259 1.71 28.88 -12.09
CA GLY A 259 2.53 29.20 -10.90
C GLY A 259 3.06 27.96 -10.18
N MET A 260 2.25 26.90 -10.08
CA MET A 260 2.65 25.62 -9.51
C MET A 260 3.70 24.88 -10.33
N PHE A 261 3.64 24.97 -11.67
CA PHE A 261 4.66 24.44 -12.56
C PHE A 261 6.03 25.09 -12.29
N TYR A 262 6.12 26.42 -12.23
CA TYR A 262 7.40 27.07 -11.92
C TYR A 262 7.91 26.73 -10.52
N ARG A 263 7.02 26.63 -9.51
CA ARG A 263 7.40 26.15 -8.18
C ARG A 263 7.96 24.73 -8.22
N ALA A 264 7.40 23.85 -9.05
CA ALA A 264 7.92 22.50 -9.26
C ALA A 264 9.32 22.53 -9.90
N LEU A 265 9.54 23.39 -10.90
CA LEU A 265 10.85 23.54 -11.54
C LEU A 265 11.95 24.03 -10.60
N GLN A 266 11.62 24.91 -9.64
CA GLN A 266 12.57 25.35 -8.60
C GLN A 266 13.08 24.18 -7.75
N ASN A 267 12.26 23.15 -7.54
CA ASN A 267 12.61 22.00 -6.69
C ASN A 267 13.09 20.77 -7.50
N CYS A 268 12.65 20.64 -8.76
CA CYS A 268 12.90 19.51 -9.64
C CYS A 268 13.31 19.95 -11.07
N PRO A 269 14.38 20.75 -11.25
CA PRO A 269 14.67 21.41 -12.53
C PRO A 269 15.05 20.43 -13.66
N TRP A 270 15.62 19.26 -13.35
CA TRP A 270 16.01 18.29 -14.39
C TRP A 270 14.93 17.27 -14.73
N ALA A 271 13.74 17.38 -14.12
CA ALA A 271 12.64 16.47 -14.39
C ALA A 271 11.94 16.86 -15.71
N LYS A 272 12.51 16.44 -16.85
CA LYS A 272 11.97 16.72 -18.20
C LYS A 272 10.46 16.44 -18.34
N VAL A 273 9.95 15.43 -17.63
CA VAL A 273 8.51 15.11 -17.60
C VAL A 273 7.62 16.27 -17.17
N LEU A 274 8.08 17.18 -16.30
CA LEU A 274 7.32 18.36 -15.89
C LEU A 274 7.17 19.37 -17.03
N TYR A 275 8.20 19.54 -17.85
CA TYR A 275 8.17 20.41 -19.02
C TYR A 275 7.22 19.86 -20.08
N MET A 276 7.26 18.53 -20.30
CA MET A 276 6.33 17.87 -21.23
C MET A 276 4.87 18.03 -20.79
N ASP A 277 4.59 17.87 -19.49
CA ASP A 277 3.25 18.12 -18.94
C ASP A 277 2.83 19.59 -19.14
N ALA A 278 3.76 20.54 -18.96
CA ALA A 278 3.47 21.96 -19.16
C ALA A 278 3.15 22.32 -20.61
N ILE A 279 3.86 21.73 -21.59
CA ILE A 279 3.54 21.89 -23.01
C ILE A 279 2.12 21.41 -23.32
N GLU A 280 1.70 20.31 -22.70
CA GLU A 280 0.35 19.78 -22.87
C GLU A 280 -0.72 20.69 -22.22
N TYR A 281 -0.46 21.21 -21.02
CA TYR A 281 -1.45 22.00 -20.28
C TYR A 281 -1.49 23.49 -20.65
N PHE A 282 -0.39 24.04 -21.14
CA PHE A 282 -0.18 25.45 -21.44
C PHE A 282 0.45 25.62 -22.85
N PRO A 283 -0.28 25.23 -23.92
CA PRO A 283 0.28 25.28 -25.28
C PRO A 283 0.64 26.70 -25.72
N ASP A 284 -0.03 27.71 -25.17
CA ASP A 284 0.24 29.14 -25.44
C ASP A 284 1.64 29.57 -24.94
N GLU A 285 2.28 28.79 -24.07
CA GLU A 285 3.58 29.08 -23.44
C GLU A 285 4.71 28.20 -24.01
N LEU A 286 4.47 27.55 -25.15
CA LEU A 286 5.39 26.55 -25.71
C LEU A 286 6.82 27.09 -25.90
N GLN A 287 6.96 28.28 -26.49
CA GLN A 287 8.28 28.88 -26.70
C GLN A 287 9.02 29.10 -25.38
N GLU A 288 8.35 29.69 -24.37
CA GLU A 288 8.94 29.93 -23.04
C GLU A 288 9.40 28.63 -22.40
N ILE A 289 8.61 27.56 -22.53
CA ILE A 289 8.97 26.24 -21.96
C ILE A 289 10.17 25.64 -22.71
N LEU A 290 10.24 25.78 -24.04
CA LEU A 290 11.39 25.31 -24.83
C LEU A 290 12.66 26.08 -24.50
N ASP A 291 12.56 27.40 -24.33
CA ASP A 291 13.68 28.25 -23.90
C ASP A 291 14.20 27.80 -22.53
N LEU A 292 13.31 27.57 -21.56
CA LEU A 292 13.67 27.02 -20.26
C LEU A 292 14.31 25.62 -20.35
N MET A 293 13.87 24.78 -21.30
CA MET A 293 14.50 23.49 -21.53
C MET A 293 15.92 23.66 -22.10
N ALA A 294 16.11 24.58 -23.05
CA ALA A 294 17.41 24.90 -23.64
C ALA A 294 18.37 25.46 -22.58
N GLU A 295 17.92 26.41 -21.74
CA GLU A 295 18.70 26.98 -20.63
C GLU A 295 19.17 25.92 -19.62
N LYS A 296 18.37 24.86 -19.41
CA LYS A 296 18.70 23.74 -18.53
C LYS A 296 19.41 22.59 -19.23
N GLU A 297 19.81 22.79 -20.49
CA GLU A 297 20.47 21.78 -21.34
C GLU A 297 19.65 20.48 -21.46
N LEU A 298 18.33 20.58 -21.33
CA LEU A 298 17.42 19.46 -21.51
C LEU A 298 17.27 19.20 -23.00
N ARG A 299 17.57 17.97 -23.42
CA ARG A 299 17.50 17.56 -24.82
C ARG A 299 16.12 17.84 -25.43
N VAL A 300 16.05 18.75 -26.39
CA VAL A 300 14.94 18.92 -27.34
C VAL A 300 15.31 18.16 -28.62
N ARG A 301 14.36 17.47 -29.25
CA ARG A 301 14.66 16.63 -30.44
C ARG A 301 14.85 17.47 -31.70
N LEU A 302 14.01 18.47 -31.86
CA LEU A 302 13.98 19.39 -32.98
C LEU A 302 13.51 20.75 -32.40
N PRO A 303 14.32 21.81 -32.51
CA PRO A 303 13.89 23.18 -32.20
C PRO A 303 12.65 23.57 -33.03
N ILE A 304 11.87 24.52 -32.54
CA ILE A 304 10.64 24.93 -33.24
C ILE A 304 10.97 25.62 -34.56
N GLU A 305 12.06 26.37 -34.58
CA GLU A 305 12.54 27.13 -35.72
C GLU A 305 12.96 26.20 -36.87
N GLU A 306 13.62 25.08 -36.52
CA GLU A 306 13.98 24.04 -37.50
C GLU A 306 12.74 23.28 -38.01
N LEU A 307 11.72 23.09 -37.17
CA LEU A 307 10.47 22.46 -37.58
C LEU A 307 9.67 23.34 -38.53
N GLU A 308 9.61 24.65 -38.27
CA GLU A 308 8.93 25.61 -39.14
C GLU A 308 9.55 25.62 -40.54
N LEU A 309 10.89 25.66 -40.63
CA LEU A 309 11.60 25.55 -41.91
C LEU A 309 11.26 24.25 -42.66
N LEU A 310 11.15 23.12 -41.95
CA LEU A 310 10.80 21.82 -42.55
C LEU A 310 9.33 21.70 -42.98
N LEU A 311 8.44 22.56 -42.46
CA LEU A 311 7.02 22.58 -42.81
C LEU A 311 6.70 23.60 -43.91
N GLU A 312 7.58 24.57 -44.15
CA GLU A 312 7.48 25.54 -45.23
C GLU A 312 7.93 24.96 -46.60
N ASP A 313 8.69 23.86 -46.60
CA ASP A 313 9.09 23.05 -47.76
C ASP A 313 8.11 21.89 -48.07
#